data_AF-A0A101JAN2-F1
#
_entry.id   AF-A0A101JAN2-F1
#
_cell.length_a   1.000
_cell.length_b   1.000
_cell.length_c   1.000
_cell.angle_alpha   90.00
_cell.angle_beta   90.00
_cell.angle_gamma   90.00
#
_symmetry.space_group_name_H-M   'P 1'
#
loop_
_entity.id
_entity.type
_entity.pdbx_description
1 polymer ?
#
loop_
_entity_poly.entity_id
_entity_poly.type
_entity_poly.pdbx_seq_one_letter_code
_entity_poly.pdbx_strand_id
1 'polypeptide(L)'
;MDYTVVKNGSNGVKARNRAKAEGRGLTYQQALNHNDSHASDSTRSRPALQRAKTLGFLGSGYDTRLIVKNIGFVWATRGDRILVLRYSSKFPSRWPRDRGTDAVDLGDLTLQPTPVRPVEGPGALDEATIDIASESHEVPKQAATLALEVLSPLYDRVLLVACGERALPDLAEAYVYIEVDKRVPTGERRGVIENGHRIVRTFPYDAAQAAIELRRRLLWMFREEYRADWPLAGLLLIEPANPRRPEGDDTPHASPQFVAAVDEQMAAGGTPILGRLPREPYRPGQPHLLAVAEQPESPLSAAYQAAAEALHDKLPLVVID
;
A
#
# COMPACT_ATOMS: atom_id res chain seq x y z
N MET A 1 25.28 27.04 28.88
CA MET A 1 24.66 25.77 29.30
C MET A 1 25.25 24.69 28.42
N ASP A 2 26.05 23.79 28.99
CA ASP A 2 26.68 22.69 28.27
C ASP A 2 25.67 21.57 28.05
N TYR A 3 25.58 21.07 26.82
CA TYR A 3 24.73 19.93 26.46
C TYR A 3 25.57 18.64 26.49
N THR A 4 25.22 17.74 27.41
CA THR A 4 25.81 16.40 27.50
C THR A 4 25.03 15.45 26.59
N VAL A 5 25.67 14.99 25.50
CA VAL A 5 25.12 13.94 24.63
C VAL A 5 25.28 12.58 25.34
N VAL A 6 24.17 11.97 25.76
CA VAL A 6 24.18 10.60 26.28
C VAL A 6 24.19 9.62 25.11
N LYS A 7 25.35 9.01 24.82
CA LYS A 7 25.48 7.89 23.88
C LYS A 7 24.82 6.62 24.45
N ASN A 8 23.53 6.44 24.18
CA ASN A 8 22.87 5.14 24.34
C ASN A 8 22.74 4.47 22.96
N GLY A 9 23.42 3.34 22.74
CA GLY A 9 23.05 2.48 21.60
C GLY A 9 24.05 1.45 21.06
N SER A 10 25.35 1.50 21.39
CA SER A 10 26.33 0.54 20.85
C SER A 10 25.97 -0.91 21.17
N ASN A 11 25.41 -1.19 22.35
CA ASN A 11 25.14 -2.55 22.79
C ASN A 11 23.86 -3.13 22.18
N GLY A 12 22.87 -2.30 21.87
CA GLY A 12 21.61 -2.73 21.24
C GLY A 12 21.76 -3.03 19.74
N VAL A 13 22.66 -2.35 19.05
CA VAL A 13 23.00 -2.64 17.64
C VAL A 13 23.79 -3.95 17.55
N LYS A 14 24.77 -4.15 18.45
CA LYS A 14 25.56 -5.40 18.53
C LYS A 14 24.69 -6.62 18.85
N ALA A 15 23.77 -6.51 19.82
CA ALA A 15 22.86 -7.60 20.18
C ALA A 15 21.92 -7.99 19.04
N ARG A 16 21.39 -7.01 18.28
CA ARG A 16 20.48 -7.27 17.15
C ARG A 16 21.20 -7.85 15.94
N ASN A 17 22.41 -7.40 15.64
CA ASN A 17 23.22 -7.99 14.57
C ASN A 17 23.67 -9.42 14.90
N ARG A 18 23.92 -9.71 16.18
CA ARG A 18 24.19 -11.08 16.65
C ARG A 18 22.97 -12.00 16.49
N ALA A 19 21.78 -11.54 16.87
CA ALA A 19 20.54 -12.33 16.68
C ALA A 19 20.19 -12.57 15.19
N LYS A 20 20.44 -11.58 14.32
CA LYS A 20 20.27 -11.74 12.85
C LYS A 20 21.30 -12.69 12.23
N ALA A 21 22.53 -12.71 12.75
CA ALA A 21 23.58 -13.62 12.32
C ALA A 21 23.24 -15.07 12.71
N GLU A 22 22.75 -15.27 13.93
CA GLU A 22 22.29 -16.58 14.44
C GLU A 22 21.10 -17.13 13.64
N GLY A 23 20.14 -16.29 13.24
CA GLY A 23 19.00 -16.70 12.42
C GLY A 23 19.32 -17.01 10.94
N ARG A 24 20.54 -16.70 10.47
CA ARG A 24 20.95 -16.85 9.06
C ARG A 24 22.18 -17.75 8.87
N GLY A 25 22.72 -18.35 9.93
CA GLY A 25 23.95 -19.14 9.87
C GLY A 25 25.19 -18.33 9.45
N LEU A 26 25.12 -17.00 9.53
CA LEU A 26 26.21 -16.10 9.16
C LEU A 26 27.02 -15.72 10.40
N THR A 27 28.30 -15.40 10.22
CA THR A 27 29.09 -14.82 11.31
C THR A 27 28.74 -13.34 11.50
N TYR A 28 28.89 -12.84 12.72
CA TYR A 28 28.63 -11.43 13.07
C TYR A 28 29.37 -10.44 12.15
N GLN A 29 30.59 -10.78 11.74
CA GLN A 29 31.40 -9.95 10.84
C GLN A 29 30.85 -9.94 9.41
N GLN A 30 30.29 -11.06 8.93
CA GLN A 30 29.64 -11.14 7.62
C GLN A 30 28.34 -10.32 7.58
N ALA A 31 27.56 -10.31 8.67
CA ALA A 31 26.35 -9.49 8.77
C ALA A 31 26.66 -7.99 8.77
N LEU A 32 27.77 -7.58 9.38
CA LEU A 32 28.27 -6.20 9.34
C LEU A 32 28.76 -5.83 7.93
N ASN A 33 29.61 -6.65 7.34
CA ASN A 33 30.16 -6.40 6.01
C ASN A 33 29.08 -6.35 4.93
N HIS A 34 28.00 -7.13 5.05
CA HIS A 34 26.86 -7.07 4.14
C HIS A 34 26.10 -5.73 4.22
N ASN A 35 25.93 -5.17 5.43
CA ASN A 35 25.31 -3.86 5.58
C ASN A 35 26.22 -2.73 5.08
N ASP A 36 27.53 -2.84 5.35
CA ASP A 36 28.52 -1.85 4.95
C ASP A 36 28.79 -1.88 3.42
N SER A 37 28.69 -3.03 2.76
CA SER A 37 28.80 -3.13 1.29
C SER A 37 27.61 -2.47 0.59
N HIS A 38 26.39 -2.61 1.11
CA HIS A 38 25.21 -1.90 0.58
C HIS A 38 25.28 -0.37 0.79
N ALA A 39 25.89 0.09 1.90
CA ALA A 39 26.06 1.51 2.18
C ALA A 39 27.20 2.16 1.36
N SER A 40 28.26 1.40 1.04
CA SER A 40 29.46 1.91 0.35
C SER A 40 29.36 1.87 -1.19
N ASP A 41 28.65 0.90 -1.77
CA ASP A 41 28.41 0.87 -3.23
C ASP A 41 27.35 1.91 -3.67
N SER A 42 26.51 2.39 -2.75
CA SER A 42 25.42 3.32 -3.05
C SER A 42 25.82 4.80 -3.11
N THR A 43 27.03 5.15 -2.66
CA THR A 43 27.48 6.55 -2.48
C THR A 43 28.49 7.07 -3.52
N ARG A 44 29.14 6.20 -4.31
CA ARG A 44 30.30 6.63 -5.14
C ARG A 44 29.99 7.12 -6.56
N SER A 45 28.77 6.98 -7.07
CA SER A 45 28.47 7.34 -8.48
C SER A 45 27.06 7.87 -8.71
N ARG A 46 26.48 8.68 -7.80
CA ARG A 46 25.13 9.21 -8.03
C ARG A 46 25.08 10.72 -8.22
N PRO A 47 24.52 11.22 -9.34
CA PRO A 47 24.22 12.63 -9.49
C PRO A 47 23.24 13.06 -8.39
N ALA A 48 23.30 14.34 -8.02
CA ALA A 48 22.65 14.90 -6.85
C ALA A 48 21.16 14.47 -6.68
N LEU A 49 20.89 13.75 -5.57
CA LEU A 49 19.63 13.73 -4.81
C LEU A 49 18.34 13.80 -5.66
N GLN A 50 18.10 12.82 -6.52
CA GLN A 50 16.75 12.60 -7.03
C GLN A 50 15.87 12.05 -5.89
N ARG A 51 14.85 12.81 -5.48
CA ARG A 51 13.87 12.36 -4.49
C ARG A 51 13.11 11.15 -5.05
N ALA A 52 13.03 10.07 -4.28
CA ALA A 52 12.28 8.88 -4.67
C ALA A 52 10.83 9.22 -5.03
N LYS A 53 10.29 8.52 -6.02
CA LYS A 53 8.87 8.64 -6.40
C LYS A 53 8.00 8.04 -5.30
N THR A 54 7.03 8.81 -4.79
CA THR A 54 6.16 8.35 -3.69
C THR A 54 4.76 8.04 -4.19
N LEU A 55 4.28 6.83 -3.88
CA LEU A 55 2.92 6.36 -4.18
C LEU A 55 2.15 6.08 -2.89
N GLY A 56 0.96 6.65 -2.77
CA GLY A 56 0.06 6.39 -1.66
C GLY A 56 -0.84 5.20 -1.93
N PHE A 57 -1.01 4.32 -0.95
CA PHE A 57 -1.98 3.23 -1.00
C PHE A 57 -3.00 3.44 0.12
N LEU A 58 -4.27 3.52 -0.28
CA LEU A 58 -5.41 3.77 0.58
C LEU A 58 -6.29 2.54 0.57
N GLY A 59 -6.71 2.07 1.75
CA GLY A 59 -7.60 0.92 1.85
C GLY A 59 -7.74 0.44 3.28
N SER A 60 -8.60 -0.56 3.47
CA SER A 60 -8.88 -1.11 4.80
C SER A 60 -7.76 -2.03 5.31
N GLY A 61 -6.90 -1.46 6.16
CA GLY A 61 -6.05 -2.18 7.10
C GLY A 61 -5.15 -3.28 6.54
N TYR A 62 -5.43 -4.52 6.94
CA TYR A 62 -4.51 -5.67 6.82
C TYR A 62 -4.19 -6.05 5.37
N ASP A 63 -5.18 -5.98 4.47
CA ASP A 63 -5.03 -6.40 3.07
C ASP A 63 -4.12 -5.42 2.31
N THR A 64 -4.23 -4.12 2.58
CA THR A 64 -3.42 -3.05 1.95
C THR A 64 -1.92 -3.28 2.12
N ARG A 65 -1.44 -3.58 3.33
CA ARG A 65 -0.01 -3.76 3.61
C ARG A 65 0.58 -4.93 2.82
N LEU A 66 -0.16 -6.03 2.72
CA LEU A 66 0.30 -7.24 2.05
C LEU A 66 0.36 -7.05 0.54
N ILE A 67 -0.66 -6.40 -0.02
CA ILE A 67 -0.70 -6.02 -1.44
C ILE A 67 0.49 -5.14 -1.79
N VAL A 68 0.75 -4.10 -1.00
CA VAL A 68 1.86 -3.17 -1.22
C VAL A 68 3.22 -3.86 -1.16
N LYS A 69 3.39 -4.82 -0.23
CA LYS A 69 4.63 -5.60 -0.15
C LYS A 69 4.82 -6.55 -1.34
N ASN A 70 3.75 -7.20 -1.81
CA ASN A 70 3.84 -8.04 -3.02
C ASN A 70 4.22 -7.18 -4.24
N ILE A 71 3.57 -6.02 -4.43
CA ILE A 71 3.89 -5.08 -5.52
C ILE A 71 5.35 -4.60 -5.40
N GLY A 72 5.76 -4.16 -4.21
CA GLY A 72 7.13 -3.69 -3.97
C GLY A 72 8.17 -4.78 -4.20
N PHE A 73 7.85 -6.05 -3.88
CA PHE A 73 8.75 -7.17 -4.15
C PHE A 73 8.93 -7.42 -5.64
N VAL A 74 7.86 -7.32 -6.44
CA VAL A 74 7.94 -7.44 -7.91
C VAL A 74 8.83 -6.35 -8.52
N TRP A 75 8.76 -5.12 -8.02
CA TRP A 75 9.65 -4.05 -8.49
C TRP A 75 11.09 -4.27 -8.01
N ALA A 76 11.28 -4.75 -6.79
CA ALA A 76 12.61 -5.06 -6.27
C ALA A 76 13.29 -6.17 -7.07
N THR A 77 12.58 -7.22 -7.50
CA THR A 77 13.17 -8.26 -8.37
C THR A 77 13.56 -7.75 -9.76
N ARG A 78 13.07 -6.56 -10.16
CA ARG A 78 13.47 -5.87 -11.40
C ARG A 78 14.65 -4.92 -11.20
N GLY A 79 15.15 -4.79 -9.97
CA GLY A 79 16.32 -3.99 -9.63
C GLY A 79 16.02 -2.69 -8.87
N ASP A 80 14.76 -2.36 -8.61
CA ASP A 80 14.41 -1.16 -7.86
C ASP A 80 14.73 -1.32 -6.37
N ARG A 81 15.12 -0.22 -5.73
CA ARG A 81 15.16 -0.12 -4.26
C ARG A 81 13.85 0.50 -3.79
N ILE A 82 13.07 -0.29 -3.07
CA ILE A 82 11.71 0.05 -2.65
C ILE A 82 11.68 0.18 -1.12
N LEU A 83 11.13 1.31 -0.64
CA LEU A 83 10.78 1.48 0.75
C LEU A 83 9.27 1.42 0.93
N VAL A 84 8.78 0.49 1.74
CA VAL A 84 7.40 0.51 2.26
C VAL A 84 7.37 1.31 3.55
N LEU A 85 6.73 2.47 3.52
CA LEU A 85 6.58 3.35 4.68
C LEU A 85 5.17 3.20 5.24
N ARG A 86 5.04 2.73 6.48
CA ARG A 86 3.74 2.53 7.13
C ARG A 86 3.57 3.34 8.40
N TYR A 87 2.32 3.64 8.72
CA TYR A 87 1.90 4.18 10.02
C TYR A 87 1.39 3.07 10.91
N SER A 88 1.77 3.13 12.18
CA SER A 88 1.13 2.32 13.21
C SER A 88 0.58 3.26 14.27
N SER A 89 -0.73 3.47 14.26
CA SER A 89 -1.41 4.07 15.41
C SER A 89 -1.61 2.97 16.45
N LYS A 90 -0.64 2.78 17.34
CA LYS A 90 -0.82 1.91 18.52
C LYS A 90 -1.70 2.65 19.52
N PHE A 91 -3.00 2.77 19.25
CA PHE A 91 -3.96 3.10 20.30
C PHE A 91 -4.38 1.80 20.97
N PRO A 92 -3.98 1.52 22.22
CA PRO A 92 -4.77 0.64 23.05
C PRO A 92 -6.16 1.28 23.15
N SER A 93 -7.21 0.52 22.86
CA SER A 93 -8.61 0.95 22.82
C SER A 93 -9.17 1.49 24.16
N ARG A 94 -8.32 1.76 25.15
CA ARG A 94 -8.65 2.13 26.53
C ARG A 94 -7.53 2.96 27.17
N TRP A 95 -7.29 4.20 26.73
CA TRP A 95 -6.50 5.16 27.53
C TRP A 95 -7.30 6.46 27.74
N PRO A 96 -7.11 7.16 28.88
CA PRO A 96 -7.97 8.29 29.28
C PRO A 96 -7.72 9.51 28.39
N ARG A 97 -8.81 10.19 28.02
CA ARG A 97 -8.94 11.29 27.04
C ARG A 97 -8.27 12.63 27.41
N ASP A 98 -7.40 12.67 28.41
CA ASP A 98 -6.82 13.92 28.90
C ASP A 98 -5.30 13.88 28.88
N ARG A 99 -4.70 14.17 27.73
CA ARG A 99 -3.40 14.84 27.66
C ARG A 99 -3.44 15.89 26.57
N GLY A 100 -3.07 17.12 26.96
CA GLY A 100 -3.08 18.30 26.10
C GLY A 100 -2.17 18.15 24.88
N THR A 101 -2.26 19.16 24.02
CA THR A 101 -1.47 19.37 22.80
C THR A 101 0.01 19.60 23.13
N ASP A 102 0.69 18.62 23.68
CA ASP A 102 2.13 18.67 23.84
C ASP A 102 2.79 18.45 22.47
N ALA A 103 3.69 19.35 22.10
CA ALA A 103 4.52 19.22 20.92
C ALA A 103 5.26 17.88 20.99
N VAL A 104 4.99 16.99 20.03
CA VAL A 104 5.72 15.73 19.94
C VAL A 104 7.14 16.05 19.51
N ASP A 105 8.11 15.73 20.36
CA ASP A 105 9.52 15.84 20.03
C ASP A 105 9.85 14.81 18.94
N LEU A 106 10.01 15.28 17.70
CA LEU A 106 10.36 14.47 16.54
C LEU A 106 11.84 14.04 16.55
N GLY A 107 12.65 14.53 17.51
CA GLY A 107 14.09 14.24 17.62
C GLY A 107 14.44 12.77 17.87
N ASP A 108 13.49 11.98 18.38
CA ASP A 108 13.67 10.55 18.70
C ASP A 108 13.03 9.59 17.68
N LEU A 109 12.63 10.08 16.50
CA LEU A 109 12.12 9.23 15.42
C LEU A 109 13.20 8.23 14.95
N THR A 110 13.13 7.03 15.51
CA THR A 110 14.02 5.93 15.14
C THR A 110 13.54 5.32 13.82
N LEU A 111 13.97 5.93 12.72
CA LEU A 111 13.71 5.46 11.36
C LEU A 111 14.79 4.45 10.96
N GLN A 112 14.58 3.19 11.28
CA GLN A 112 15.44 2.09 10.83
C GLN A 112 14.67 1.21 9.85
N PRO A 113 14.88 1.37 8.54
CA PRO A 113 14.35 0.44 7.55
C PRO A 113 14.82 -0.98 7.85
N THR A 114 13.90 -1.91 7.75
CA THR A 114 14.16 -3.34 7.94
C THR A 114 13.90 -4.09 6.64
N PRO A 115 14.84 -4.94 6.18
CA PRO A 115 14.62 -5.79 5.03
C PRO A 115 13.40 -6.68 5.23
N VAL A 116 12.43 -6.59 4.31
CA VAL A 116 11.22 -7.40 4.34
C VAL A 116 11.55 -8.85 3.98
N ARG A 117 12.33 -9.02 2.92
CA ARG A 117 12.83 -10.31 2.44
C ARG A 117 14.09 -10.07 1.59
N PRO A 118 15.06 -11.01 1.57
CA PRO A 118 16.11 -10.98 0.56
C PRO A 118 15.51 -10.99 -0.85
N VAL A 119 16.07 -10.16 -1.72
CA VAL A 119 15.76 -10.10 -3.15
C VAL A 119 17.02 -10.55 -3.88
N GLU A 120 16.87 -11.41 -4.89
CA GLU A 120 17.99 -11.79 -5.75
C GLU A 120 18.26 -10.65 -6.74
N GLY A 121 19.49 -10.14 -6.77
CA GLY A 121 19.89 -9.06 -7.67
C GLY A 121 20.10 -7.70 -6.97
N PRO A 122 20.16 -6.60 -7.73
CA PRO A 122 20.55 -5.28 -7.22
C PRO A 122 19.44 -4.53 -6.49
N GLY A 123 18.19 -4.98 -6.59
CA GLY A 123 17.05 -4.34 -5.95
C GLY A 123 16.93 -4.67 -4.46
N ALA A 124 16.06 -3.94 -3.77
CA ALA A 124 15.84 -4.10 -2.34
C ALA A 124 14.38 -3.82 -1.97
N LEU A 125 13.86 -4.52 -0.97
CA LEU A 125 12.56 -4.24 -0.37
C LEU A 125 12.73 -4.07 1.14
N ASP A 126 12.66 -2.83 1.59
CA ASP A 126 12.73 -2.47 3.00
C ASP A 126 11.39 -1.93 3.50
N GLU A 127 11.11 -2.11 4.78
CA GLU A 127 9.95 -1.55 5.46
C GLU A 127 10.40 -0.68 6.63
N ALA A 128 9.83 0.53 6.72
CA ALA A 128 9.95 1.40 7.88
C ALA A 128 8.55 1.65 8.49
N THR A 129 8.50 1.64 9.81
CA THR A 129 7.27 1.92 10.57
C THR A 129 7.43 3.22 11.32
N ILE A 130 6.47 4.12 11.12
CA ILE A 130 6.33 5.31 11.94
C ILE A 130 5.32 4.98 13.04
N ASP A 131 5.85 4.69 14.23
CA ASP A 131 5.06 4.46 15.45
C ASP A 131 4.78 5.81 16.11
N ILE A 132 3.52 6.24 16.14
CA ILE A 132 3.14 7.54 16.74
C ILE A 132 2.02 7.31 17.75
N ALA A 133 2.30 7.67 19.00
CA ALA A 133 1.32 7.75 20.07
C ALA A 133 0.75 9.18 20.12
N SER A 134 -0.01 9.59 19.10
CA SER A 134 -0.65 10.91 19.06
C SER A 134 -2.09 10.83 18.57
N GLU A 135 -2.96 11.60 19.22
CA GLU A 135 -4.35 11.84 18.83
C GLU A 135 -4.47 12.92 17.74
N SER A 136 -3.41 13.72 17.52
CA SER A 136 -3.39 14.75 16.48
C SER A 136 -3.07 14.16 15.10
N HIS A 137 -3.72 14.69 14.06
CA HIS A 137 -3.44 14.35 12.65
C HIS A 137 -2.16 15.03 12.12
N GLU A 138 -1.71 16.14 12.73
CA GLU A 138 -0.55 16.91 12.24
C GLU A 138 0.78 16.23 12.56
N VAL A 139 0.88 15.58 13.71
CA VAL A 139 2.10 14.88 14.14
C VAL A 139 2.44 13.71 13.19
N PRO A 140 1.48 12.84 12.80
CA PRO A 140 1.68 11.87 11.73
C PRO A 140 2.17 12.45 10.41
N LYS A 141 1.63 13.58 9.97
CA LYS A 141 2.08 14.23 8.73
C LYS A 141 3.53 14.70 8.83
N GLN A 142 3.91 15.36 9.93
CA GLN A 142 5.27 15.87 10.12
C GLN A 142 6.30 14.75 10.22
N ALA A 143 6.02 13.70 11.01
CA ALA A 143 6.89 12.54 11.14
C ALA A 143 7.08 11.82 9.79
N ALA A 144 6.02 11.73 8.99
CA ALA A 144 6.07 11.18 7.65
C ALA A 144 6.92 12.02 6.69
N THR A 145 6.73 13.34 6.68
CA THR A 145 7.53 14.26 5.88
C THR A 145 9.00 14.10 6.21
N LEU A 146 9.36 14.10 7.50
CA LEU A 146 10.73 13.90 7.95
C LEU A 146 11.27 12.53 7.52
N ALA A 147 10.47 11.47 7.63
CA ALA A 147 10.88 10.14 7.19
C ALA A 147 11.13 10.08 5.67
N LEU A 148 10.30 10.75 4.88
CA LEU A 148 10.50 10.87 3.44
C LEU A 148 11.75 11.69 3.13
N GLU A 149 12.01 12.79 3.82
CA GLU A 149 13.22 13.60 3.63
C GLU A 149 14.50 12.80 3.92
N VAL A 150 14.52 12.03 5.00
CA VAL A 150 15.70 11.27 5.44
C VAL A 150 15.90 10.00 4.61
N LEU A 151 14.83 9.26 4.32
CA LEU A 151 14.94 7.93 3.72
C LEU A 151 14.82 7.95 2.20
N SER A 152 14.05 8.86 1.60
CA SER A 152 13.82 8.85 0.14
C SER A 152 15.11 8.86 -0.71
N PRO A 153 16.22 9.52 -0.34
CA PRO A 153 17.44 9.46 -1.14
C PRO A 153 18.06 8.07 -1.28
N LEU A 154 17.69 7.13 -0.39
CA LEU A 154 18.23 5.78 -0.35
C LEU A 154 17.45 4.78 -1.23
N TYR A 155 16.32 5.20 -1.79
CA TYR A 155 15.41 4.34 -2.55
C TYR A 155 15.07 4.96 -3.90
N ASP A 156 14.62 4.14 -4.84
CA ASP A 156 14.13 4.59 -6.14
C ASP A 156 12.64 4.96 -6.03
N ARG A 157 11.89 4.24 -5.17
CA ARG A 157 10.47 4.50 -4.87
C ARG A 157 10.13 4.31 -3.40
N VAL A 158 9.12 5.07 -2.95
CA VAL A 158 8.49 4.91 -1.64
C VAL A 158 7.01 4.56 -1.80
N LEU A 159 6.59 3.47 -1.17
CA LEU A 159 5.19 3.04 -1.10
C LEU A 159 4.64 3.39 0.28
N LEU A 160 3.82 4.43 0.32
CA LEU A 160 3.17 4.92 1.53
C LEU A 160 1.90 4.11 1.79
N VAL A 161 1.88 3.35 2.88
CA VAL A 161 0.68 2.62 3.31
C VAL A 161 -0.11 3.48 4.30
N ALA A 162 -1.24 4.02 3.84
CA ALA A 162 -2.19 4.75 4.66
C ALA A 162 -3.42 3.86 4.95
N CYS A 163 -3.64 3.53 6.22
CA CYS A 163 -4.77 2.73 6.66
C CYS A 163 -5.80 3.60 7.39
N GLY A 164 -7.04 3.62 6.88
CA GLY A 164 -8.20 4.26 7.53
C GLY A 164 -8.19 5.80 7.55
N GLU A 165 -8.99 6.39 8.44
CA GLU A 165 -9.30 7.84 8.57
C GLU A 165 -8.09 8.78 8.78
N ARG A 166 -6.87 8.26 8.84
CA ARG A 166 -5.63 9.01 9.12
C ARG A 166 -4.72 9.12 7.89
N ALA A 167 -5.29 9.07 6.69
CA ALA A 167 -4.52 9.27 5.48
C ALA A 167 -3.84 10.65 5.48
N LEU A 168 -2.60 10.69 5.01
CA LEU A 168 -1.77 11.88 5.05
C LEU A 168 -1.80 12.59 3.69
N PRO A 169 -2.47 13.75 3.60
CA PRO A 169 -2.53 14.52 2.36
C PRO A 169 -1.15 14.98 1.92
N ASP A 170 -0.94 14.98 0.60
CA ASP A 170 0.16 15.64 -0.11
C ASP A 170 1.56 15.03 0.08
N LEU A 171 1.65 13.80 0.59
CA LEU A 171 2.93 13.10 0.76
C LEU A 171 3.28 12.19 -0.42
N ALA A 172 2.30 11.87 -1.26
CA ALA A 172 2.47 11.05 -2.45
C ALA A 172 2.14 11.84 -3.72
N GLU A 173 2.81 11.49 -4.82
CA GLU A 173 2.58 12.09 -6.13
C GLU A 173 1.24 11.61 -6.74
N ALA A 174 0.86 10.39 -6.41
CA ALA A 174 -0.43 9.81 -6.76
C ALA A 174 -0.85 8.79 -5.71
N TYR A 175 -2.14 8.46 -5.73
CA TYR A 175 -2.74 7.50 -4.82
C TYR A 175 -3.40 6.35 -5.57
N VAL A 176 -3.32 5.16 -5.00
CA VAL A 176 -4.01 3.96 -5.41
C VAL A 176 -5.02 3.63 -4.33
N TYR A 177 -6.28 3.51 -4.73
CA TYR A 177 -7.33 3.09 -3.81
C TYR A 177 -7.58 1.59 -3.95
N ILE A 178 -7.49 0.88 -2.83
CA ILE A 178 -7.66 -0.55 -2.68
C ILE A 178 -9.00 -0.79 -2.00
N GLU A 179 -9.88 -1.50 -2.69
CA GLU A 179 -11.24 -1.71 -2.21
C GLU A 179 -11.66 -3.19 -2.31
N VAL A 180 -12.42 -3.67 -1.31
CA VAL A 180 -12.82 -5.07 -1.19
C VAL A 180 -14.26 -5.27 -1.69
N ASP A 181 -14.49 -6.33 -2.47
CA ASP A 181 -15.83 -6.84 -2.81
C ASP A 181 -16.74 -5.84 -3.55
N LYS A 182 -16.15 -4.99 -4.41
CA LYS A 182 -16.94 -4.13 -5.32
C LYS A 182 -17.10 -4.80 -6.66
N ARG A 183 -18.19 -5.57 -6.75
CA ARG A 183 -18.63 -6.19 -8.00
C ARG A 183 -19.01 -5.12 -9.02
N VAL A 184 -18.75 -5.43 -10.28
CA VAL A 184 -19.26 -4.66 -11.41
C VAL A 184 -20.79 -4.68 -11.35
N PRO A 185 -21.46 -3.52 -11.28
CA PRO A 185 -22.91 -3.48 -11.25
C PRO A 185 -23.46 -3.92 -12.61
N THR A 186 -24.39 -4.86 -12.61
CA THR A 186 -24.97 -5.43 -13.85
C THR A 186 -26.32 -4.83 -14.22
N GLY A 187 -26.93 -4.05 -13.33
CA GLY A 187 -28.20 -3.37 -13.58
C GLY A 187 -28.78 -2.66 -12.36
N GLU A 188 -29.97 -2.09 -12.55
CA GLU A 188 -30.75 -1.42 -11.51
C GLU A 188 -32.07 -2.16 -11.28
N ARG A 189 -32.46 -2.35 -10.00
CA ARG A 189 -33.79 -2.86 -9.64
C ARG A 189 -34.74 -1.68 -9.48
N ARG A 190 -35.77 -1.59 -10.32
CA ARG A 190 -36.81 -0.56 -10.21
C ARG A 190 -38.18 -1.19 -9.95
N GLY A 191 -38.97 -0.53 -9.12
CA GLY A 191 -40.38 -0.84 -8.96
C GLY A 191 -41.16 -0.31 -10.17
N VAL A 192 -41.85 -1.18 -10.88
CA VAL A 192 -42.70 -0.84 -12.02
C VAL A 192 -44.13 -1.24 -11.67
N ILE A 193 -45.12 -0.44 -12.06
CA ILE A 193 -46.53 -0.81 -11.91
C ILE A 193 -46.96 -1.53 -13.18
N GLU A 194 -47.34 -2.79 -13.04
CA GLU A 194 -47.89 -3.62 -14.13
C GLU A 194 -49.23 -4.17 -13.68
N ASN A 195 -50.28 -3.93 -14.45
CA ASN A 195 -51.65 -4.34 -14.14
C ASN A 195 -52.14 -3.91 -12.73
N GLY A 196 -51.76 -2.72 -12.28
CA GLY A 196 -52.12 -2.18 -10.96
C GLY A 196 -51.32 -2.74 -9.78
N HIS A 197 -50.36 -3.64 -10.03
CA HIS A 197 -49.48 -4.21 -9.00
C HIS A 197 -48.05 -3.70 -9.15
N ARG A 198 -47.40 -3.38 -8.02
CA ARG A 198 -45.97 -3.04 -8.00
C ARG A 198 -45.15 -4.32 -8.12
N ILE A 199 -44.44 -4.47 -9.23
CA ILE A 199 -43.45 -5.52 -9.44
C ILE A 199 -42.04 -4.92 -9.44
N VAL A 200 -41.02 -5.71 -9.12
CA VAL A 200 -39.61 -5.28 -9.22
C VAL A 200 -39.03 -5.89 -10.48
N ARG A 201 -38.54 -5.04 -11.40
CA ARG A 201 -37.81 -5.47 -12.60
C ARG A 201 -36.35 -5.02 -12.51
N THR A 202 -35.46 -5.83 -13.04
CA THR A 202 -34.05 -5.50 -13.20
C THR A 202 -33.82 -4.97 -14.60
N PHE A 203 -33.25 -3.77 -14.70
CA PHE A 203 -32.87 -3.14 -15.96
C PHE A 203 -31.35 -3.30 -16.12
N PRO A 204 -30.87 -4.05 -17.13
CA PRO A 204 -29.45 -4.29 -17.29
C PRO A 204 -28.73 -3.00 -17.67
N TYR A 205 -27.51 -2.82 -17.14
CA TYR A 205 -26.63 -1.75 -17.58
C TYR A 205 -25.86 -2.17 -18.83
N ASP A 206 -25.60 -1.20 -19.71
CA ASP A 206 -24.45 -1.31 -20.61
C ASP A 206 -23.13 -1.06 -19.85
N ALA A 207 -21.99 -1.30 -20.51
CA ALA A 207 -20.69 -1.15 -19.88
C ALA A 207 -20.40 0.29 -19.42
N ALA A 208 -20.87 1.30 -20.14
CA ALA A 208 -20.65 2.70 -19.80
C ALA A 208 -21.47 3.09 -18.55
N GLN A 209 -22.73 2.68 -18.48
CA GLN A 209 -23.59 2.87 -17.31
C GLN A 209 -23.02 2.16 -16.08
N ALA A 210 -22.57 0.92 -16.23
CA ALA A 210 -21.94 0.17 -15.14
C ALA A 210 -20.65 0.84 -14.64
N ALA A 211 -19.83 1.38 -15.55
CA ALA A 211 -18.63 2.13 -15.20
C ALA A 211 -18.95 3.43 -14.45
N ILE A 212 -19.95 4.21 -14.91
CA ILE A 212 -20.41 5.42 -14.21
C ILE A 212 -20.86 5.08 -12.78
N GLU A 213 -21.67 4.04 -12.63
CA GLU A 213 -22.18 3.60 -11.33
C GLU A 213 -21.08 3.09 -10.40
N LEU A 214 -20.15 2.30 -10.93
CA LEU A 214 -18.99 1.81 -10.18
C LEU A 214 -18.09 2.98 -9.74
N ARG A 215 -17.74 3.86 -10.67
CA ARG A 215 -16.95 5.06 -10.39
C ARG A 215 -17.62 5.95 -9.34
N ARG A 216 -18.92 6.18 -9.44
CA ARG A 216 -19.67 6.98 -8.46
C ARG A 216 -19.55 6.37 -7.07
N ARG A 217 -19.73 5.05 -6.92
CA ARG A 217 -19.60 4.36 -5.63
C ARG A 217 -18.19 4.45 -5.07
N LEU A 218 -17.18 4.18 -5.90
CA LEU A 218 -15.78 4.15 -5.49
C LEU A 218 -15.25 5.55 -5.16
N LEU A 219 -15.53 6.56 -6.00
CA LEU A 219 -15.10 7.92 -5.74
C LEU A 219 -15.85 8.56 -4.58
N TRP A 220 -17.12 8.23 -4.37
CA TRP A 220 -17.85 8.70 -3.19
C TRP A 220 -17.19 8.16 -1.91
N MET A 221 -16.89 6.85 -1.84
CA MET A 221 -16.18 6.29 -0.69
C MET A 221 -14.79 6.93 -0.53
N PHE A 222 -14.01 7.03 -1.61
CA PHE A 222 -12.71 7.68 -1.58
C PHE A 222 -12.78 9.12 -1.04
N ARG A 223 -13.73 9.92 -1.53
CA ARG A 223 -13.88 11.33 -1.13
C ARG A 223 -14.45 11.50 0.27
N GLU A 224 -15.42 10.70 0.68
CA GLU A 224 -16.04 10.80 2.01
C GLU A 224 -15.14 10.21 3.10
N GLU A 225 -14.53 9.04 2.84
CA GLU A 225 -13.69 8.33 3.82
C GLU A 225 -12.35 9.05 4.04
N TYR A 226 -11.78 9.63 2.99
CA TYR A 226 -10.45 10.26 3.06
C TYR A 226 -10.48 11.80 2.95
N ARG A 227 -11.66 12.40 2.75
CA ARG A 227 -11.91 13.86 2.72
C ARG A 227 -10.92 14.62 1.82
N ALA A 228 -10.62 14.07 0.66
CA ALA A 228 -9.57 14.60 -0.19
C ALA A 228 -9.81 14.47 -1.69
N ASP A 229 -9.35 15.49 -2.43
CA ASP A 229 -9.28 15.52 -3.90
C ASP A 229 -7.87 15.13 -4.40
N TRP A 230 -7.28 14.08 -3.82
CA TRP A 230 -5.94 13.65 -4.19
C TRP A 230 -5.88 13.05 -5.61
N PRO A 231 -4.73 13.17 -6.30
CA PRO A 231 -4.54 12.59 -7.62
C PRO A 231 -4.62 11.05 -7.54
N LEU A 232 -5.74 10.50 -8.03
CA LEU A 232 -5.96 9.06 -8.09
C LEU A 232 -5.28 8.48 -9.35
N ALA A 233 -4.26 7.64 -9.16
CA ALA A 233 -3.62 6.89 -10.23
C ALA A 233 -4.52 5.77 -10.78
N GLY A 234 -5.32 5.15 -9.90
CA GLY A 234 -6.24 4.09 -10.25
C GLY A 234 -6.68 3.26 -9.05
N LEU A 235 -7.30 2.12 -9.35
CA LEU A 235 -7.99 1.25 -8.40
C LEU A 235 -7.37 -0.15 -8.39
N LEU A 236 -7.27 -0.76 -7.22
CA LEU A 236 -7.07 -2.20 -7.08
C LEU A 236 -8.30 -2.79 -6.40
N LEU A 237 -8.91 -3.78 -7.03
CA LEU A 237 -10.10 -4.42 -6.51
C LEU A 237 -9.75 -5.79 -5.93
N ILE A 238 -10.06 -6.02 -4.66
CA ILE A 238 -9.85 -7.31 -4.01
C ILE A 238 -11.09 -8.18 -4.25
N GLU A 239 -10.89 -9.30 -4.94
CA GLU A 239 -11.92 -10.29 -5.25
C GLU A 239 -12.01 -11.36 -4.16
N PRO A 240 -13.15 -11.51 -3.47
CA PRO A 240 -13.31 -12.53 -2.44
C PRO A 240 -13.31 -13.94 -3.06
N ALA A 241 -12.58 -14.87 -2.43
CA ALA A 241 -12.55 -16.27 -2.84
C ALA A 241 -13.94 -16.95 -2.87
N ASN A 242 -14.85 -16.49 -2.00
CA ASN A 242 -16.26 -16.84 -2.02
C ASN A 242 -17.07 -15.53 -1.99
N PRO A 243 -17.57 -15.04 -3.12
CA PRO A 243 -18.46 -13.90 -3.15
C PRO A 243 -19.75 -14.28 -2.40
N ARG A 244 -19.86 -13.94 -1.11
CA ARG A 244 -21.12 -14.09 -0.37
C ARG A 244 -22.17 -13.29 -1.13
N ARG A 245 -23.20 -13.94 -1.63
CA ARG A 245 -24.37 -13.22 -2.14
C ARG A 245 -25.13 -12.71 -0.91
N PRO A 246 -25.45 -11.42 -0.84
CA PRO A 246 -26.52 -10.99 0.05
C PRO A 246 -27.75 -11.88 -0.21
N GLU A 247 -28.42 -12.35 0.84
CA GLU A 247 -29.65 -13.13 0.66
C GLU A 247 -30.65 -12.29 -0.18
N GLY A 248 -31.14 -12.88 -1.28
CA GLY A 248 -32.04 -12.20 -2.23
C GLY A 248 -31.36 -11.38 -3.34
N ASP A 249 -30.04 -11.51 -3.50
CA ASP A 249 -29.31 -10.99 -4.67
C ASP A 249 -29.28 -12.00 -5.83
N ASP A 250 -30.31 -11.91 -6.68
CA ASP A 250 -30.46 -12.71 -7.90
C ASP A 250 -29.73 -12.10 -9.12
N THR A 251 -28.88 -11.06 -8.93
CA THR A 251 -28.17 -10.49 -10.07
C THR A 251 -27.16 -11.50 -10.66
N PRO A 252 -27.15 -11.70 -11.99
CA PRO A 252 -26.19 -12.58 -12.63
C PRO A 252 -24.78 -12.01 -12.45
N HIS A 253 -23.79 -12.90 -12.33
CA HIS A 253 -22.39 -12.48 -12.41
C HIS A 253 -22.14 -11.83 -13.78
N ALA A 254 -21.47 -10.68 -13.77
CA ALA A 254 -21.00 -10.04 -14.99
C ALA A 254 -20.14 -11.04 -15.78
N SER A 255 -20.38 -11.16 -17.09
CA SER A 255 -19.51 -11.98 -17.94
C SER A 255 -18.11 -11.37 -18.00
N PRO A 256 -17.05 -12.16 -18.23
CA PRO A 256 -15.69 -11.62 -18.38
C PRO A 256 -15.59 -10.53 -19.45
N GLN A 257 -16.33 -10.68 -20.55
CA GLN A 257 -16.38 -9.67 -21.62
C GLN A 257 -17.03 -8.36 -21.15
N PHE A 258 -18.09 -8.44 -20.34
CA PHE A 258 -18.72 -7.25 -19.76
C PHE A 258 -17.80 -6.56 -18.76
N VAL A 259 -17.11 -7.33 -17.91
CA VAL A 259 -16.12 -6.79 -16.97
C VAL A 259 -14.99 -6.06 -17.71
N ALA A 260 -14.43 -6.67 -18.75
CA ALA A 260 -13.39 -6.03 -19.56
C ALA A 260 -13.87 -4.72 -20.21
N ALA A 261 -15.09 -4.71 -20.78
CA ALA A 261 -15.67 -3.50 -21.34
C ALA A 261 -15.89 -2.40 -20.28
N VAL A 262 -16.29 -2.77 -19.06
CA VAL A 262 -16.40 -1.81 -17.95
C VAL A 262 -15.03 -1.27 -17.55
N ASP A 263 -14.00 -2.12 -17.48
CA ASP A 263 -12.64 -1.71 -17.13
C ASP A 263 -12.07 -0.72 -18.17
N GLU A 264 -12.36 -0.93 -19.47
CA GLU A 264 -12.05 0.03 -20.55
C GLU A 264 -12.75 1.38 -20.35
N GLN A 265 -14.05 1.37 -20.03
CA GLN A 265 -14.81 2.59 -19.77
C GLN A 265 -14.32 3.33 -18.51
N MET A 266 -13.94 2.59 -17.46
CA MET A 266 -13.32 3.14 -16.24
C MET A 266 -11.98 3.82 -16.56
N ALA A 267 -11.15 3.21 -17.40
CA ALA A 267 -9.88 3.78 -17.86
C ALA A 267 -10.10 5.05 -18.70
N ALA A 268 -11.03 5.02 -19.67
CA ALA A 268 -11.40 6.18 -20.48
C ALA A 268 -11.97 7.34 -19.62
N GLY A 269 -12.65 7.00 -18.52
CA GLY A 269 -13.12 7.96 -17.53
C GLY A 269 -12.03 8.56 -16.62
N GLY A 270 -10.78 8.09 -16.69
CA GLY A 270 -9.69 8.55 -15.84
C GLY A 270 -9.63 7.89 -14.45
N THR A 271 -10.30 6.75 -14.26
CA THR A 271 -10.25 5.96 -13.02
C THR A 271 -9.98 4.49 -13.34
N PRO A 272 -8.80 4.15 -13.91
CA PRO A 272 -8.52 2.79 -14.37
C PRO A 272 -8.50 1.79 -13.22
N ILE A 273 -8.98 0.57 -13.48
CA ILE A 273 -8.77 -0.58 -12.61
C ILE A 273 -7.43 -1.20 -13.01
N LEU A 274 -6.44 -1.05 -12.14
CA LEU A 274 -5.05 -1.46 -12.38
C LEU A 274 -4.81 -2.94 -12.07
N GLY A 275 -5.73 -3.57 -11.35
CA GLY A 275 -5.64 -4.97 -11.01
C GLY A 275 -6.85 -5.46 -10.21
N ARG A 276 -7.20 -6.71 -10.45
CA ARG A 276 -8.18 -7.49 -9.69
C ARG A 276 -7.41 -8.57 -8.94
N LEU A 277 -7.28 -8.38 -7.63
CA LEU A 277 -6.39 -9.18 -6.78
C LEU A 277 -7.22 -10.21 -6.00
N PRO A 278 -6.84 -11.50 -6.00
CA PRO A 278 -7.52 -12.47 -5.16
C PRO A 278 -7.32 -12.11 -3.69
N ARG A 279 -8.38 -12.25 -2.88
CA ARG A 279 -8.24 -12.10 -1.43
C ARG A 279 -7.37 -13.23 -0.86
N GLU A 280 -6.25 -12.86 -0.26
CA GLU A 280 -5.42 -13.82 0.45
C GLU A 280 -6.15 -14.33 1.71
N PRO A 281 -6.09 -15.65 1.99
CA PRO A 281 -6.66 -16.20 3.21
C PRO A 281 -5.85 -15.73 4.41
N TYR A 282 -6.38 -14.77 5.18
CA TYR A 282 -5.79 -14.38 6.46
C TYR A 282 -5.85 -15.55 7.45
N ARG A 283 -4.68 -15.98 7.94
CA ARG A 283 -4.57 -16.96 9.02
C ARG A 283 -3.88 -16.31 10.22
N PRO A 284 -4.61 -16.01 11.30
CA PRO A 284 -4.03 -15.48 12.53
C PRO A 284 -2.85 -16.34 13.00
N GLY A 285 -1.72 -15.70 13.30
CA GLY A 285 -0.53 -16.37 13.83
C GLY A 285 0.42 -17.02 12.81
N GLN A 286 0.09 -17.00 11.51
CA GLN A 286 1.04 -17.40 10.46
C GLN A 286 1.82 -16.19 9.93
N PRO A 287 3.14 -16.33 9.70
CA PRO A 287 3.91 -15.27 9.06
C PRO A 287 3.34 -15.00 7.66
N HIS A 288 3.22 -13.73 7.31
CA HIS A 288 2.69 -13.35 6.01
C HIS A 288 3.69 -13.70 4.93
N LEU A 289 3.26 -14.58 4.05
CA LEU A 289 4.04 -15.02 2.91
C LEU A 289 3.81 -14.05 1.77
N LEU A 290 4.88 -13.56 1.16
CA LEU A 290 4.78 -12.82 -0.10
C LEU A 290 4.47 -13.84 -1.19
N ALA A 291 3.24 -13.83 -1.71
CA ALA A 291 2.79 -14.78 -2.73
C ALA A 291 3.72 -14.81 -3.94
N VAL A 292 4.21 -13.65 -4.38
CA VAL A 292 5.16 -13.52 -5.49
C VAL A 292 6.53 -14.17 -5.22
N ALA A 293 6.90 -14.31 -3.95
CA ALA A 293 8.18 -14.88 -3.55
C ALA A 293 8.07 -16.38 -3.21
N GLU A 294 6.96 -16.81 -2.61
CA GLU A 294 6.75 -18.21 -2.21
C GLU A 294 6.11 -19.07 -3.29
N GLN A 295 5.28 -18.46 -4.14
CA GLN A 295 4.49 -19.15 -5.15
C GLN A 295 4.51 -18.36 -6.46
N PRO A 296 5.69 -18.16 -7.07
CA PRO A 296 5.87 -17.27 -8.22
C PRO A 296 4.98 -17.63 -9.42
N GLU A 297 4.64 -18.90 -9.58
CA GLU A 297 3.81 -19.44 -10.67
C GLU A 297 2.31 -19.49 -10.35
N SER A 298 1.90 -19.08 -9.15
CA SER A 298 0.49 -19.11 -8.76
C SER A 298 -0.34 -18.04 -9.48
N PRO A 299 -1.65 -18.26 -9.68
CA PRO A 299 -2.56 -17.22 -10.18
C PRO A 299 -2.55 -15.95 -9.32
N LEU A 300 -2.33 -16.10 -8.01
CA LEU A 300 -2.18 -14.99 -7.07
C LEU A 300 -0.94 -14.14 -7.38
N SER A 301 0.21 -14.80 -7.58
CA SER A 301 1.46 -14.12 -7.98
C SER A 301 1.29 -13.42 -9.33
N ALA A 302 0.69 -14.08 -10.33
CA ALA A 302 0.44 -13.48 -11.64
C ALA A 302 -0.42 -12.20 -11.55
N ALA A 303 -1.46 -12.20 -10.71
CA ALA A 303 -2.28 -11.01 -10.48
C ALA A 303 -1.48 -9.85 -9.85
N TYR A 304 -0.60 -10.14 -8.89
CA TYR A 304 0.28 -9.13 -8.31
C TYR A 304 1.32 -8.61 -9.31
N GLN A 305 1.88 -9.47 -10.16
CA GLN A 305 2.83 -9.06 -11.19
C GLN A 305 2.17 -8.12 -12.21
N ALA A 306 0.98 -8.46 -12.69
CA ALA A 306 0.21 -7.62 -13.61
C ALA A 306 -0.17 -6.27 -12.98
N ALA A 307 -0.61 -6.26 -11.72
CA ALA A 307 -0.92 -5.02 -11.00
C ALA A 307 0.33 -4.15 -10.78
N ALA A 308 1.46 -4.77 -10.46
CA ALA A 308 2.74 -4.07 -10.30
C ALA A 308 3.21 -3.46 -11.63
N GLU A 309 3.04 -4.15 -12.75
CA GLU A 309 3.33 -3.62 -14.09
C GLU A 309 2.45 -2.42 -14.42
N ALA A 310 1.14 -2.55 -14.28
CA ALA A 310 0.19 -1.47 -14.56
C ALA A 310 0.46 -0.21 -13.72
N LEU A 311 0.94 -0.39 -12.47
CA LEU A 311 1.32 0.69 -11.58
C LEU A 311 2.68 1.30 -11.91
N HIS A 312 3.64 0.49 -12.36
CA HIS A 312 4.97 0.93 -12.72
C HIS A 312 4.92 2.02 -13.81
N ASP A 313 4.03 1.84 -14.78
CA ASP A 313 3.81 2.77 -15.90
C ASP A 313 3.19 4.11 -15.45
N LYS A 314 2.58 4.16 -14.26
CA LYS A 314 2.05 5.40 -13.68
C LYS A 314 3.12 6.21 -12.95
N LEU A 315 4.29 5.63 -12.69
CA LEU A 315 5.40 6.26 -11.99
C LEU A 315 6.73 5.96 -12.69
N PRO A 316 6.92 6.43 -13.95
CA PRO A 316 8.18 6.23 -14.65
C PRO A 316 9.32 6.87 -13.86
N LEU A 317 10.42 6.15 -13.72
CA LEU A 317 11.68 6.73 -13.25
C LEU A 317 12.13 7.74 -14.30
N VAL A 318 12.53 8.95 -13.88
CA VAL A 318 13.21 9.87 -14.80
C VAL A 318 14.65 9.39 -14.88
N VAL A 319 15.00 8.72 -15.97
CA VAL A 319 16.39 8.43 -16.32
C VAL A 319 17.00 9.77 -16.74
N ILE A 320 17.89 10.30 -15.92
CA ILE A 320 18.70 11.46 -16.30
C ILE A 320 19.93 10.87 -16.99
N ASP A 321 19.98 11.02 -18.32
CA ASP A 321 21.16 10.72 -19.15
C ASP A 321 22.34 11.65 -18.83
#